data_AF-A0A2N7PXQ2-F1
#
_entry.id   AF-A0A2N7PXQ2-F1
#
_cell.length_a   1.000
_cell.length_b   1.000
_cell.length_c   1.000
_cell.angle_alpha   90.00
_cell.angle_beta   90.00
_cell.angle_gamma   90.00
#
_symmetry.space_group_name_H-M   'P 1'
#
loop_
_entity.id
_entity.type
_entity.pdbx_description
1 polymer ?
#
loop_
_entity_poly.entity_id
_entity_poly.type
_entity_poly.pdbx_seq_one_letter_code
_entity_poly.pdbx_strand_id
1 'polypeptide(L)'
;MEAPNFLEFIAHALHLPNFMVFTWFIMLVIIVLAISVRFSLKFMPSNFQNVVEAFISGMYNFVEDILGPKETKKHFKLIASLGIFIFFSNIVELIPWFVPPTSSWNTTIALAILVFVYYQYLGIKHNGLKYIKHFMGPVWWLTPL
;
A
#
# COMPACT_ATOMS: atom_id res chain seq x y z
N MET A 1 25.03 -19.00 9.57
CA MET A 1 23.73 -19.20 10.26
C MET A 1 23.61 -18.10 11.28
N GLU A 2 22.83 -17.10 10.93
CA GLU A 2 22.58 -15.93 11.75
C GLU A 2 21.61 -16.30 12.88
N ALA A 3 21.81 -15.75 14.08
CA ALA A 3 20.96 -16.07 15.23
C ALA A 3 19.53 -15.54 14.97
N PRO A 4 18.49 -16.32 15.31
CA PRO A 4 17.12 -15.91 15.07
C PRO A 4 16.83 -14.64 15.88
N ASN A 5 16.36 -13.60 15.19
CA ASN A 5 15.91 -12.39 15.87
C ASN A 5 14.62 -12.66 16.65
N PHE A 6 14.21 -11.72 17.50
CA PHE A 6 13.03 -11.87 18.35
C PHE A 6 11.73 -12.17 17.56
N LEU A 7 11.59 -11.63 16.35
CA LEU A 7 10.40 -11.86 15.52
C LEU A 7 10.39 -13.28 14.93
N GLU A 8 11.54 -13.80 14.54
CA GLU A 8 11.70 -15.18 14.09
C GLU A 8 11.48 -16.19 15.23
N PHE A 9 11.90 -15.85 16.45
CA PHE A 9 11.59 -16.64 17.63
C PHE A 9 10.06 -16.74 17.85
N ILE A 10 9.33 -15.62 17.73
CA ILE A 10 7.86 -15.62 17.81
C ILE A 10 7.25 -16.44 16.69
N ALA A 11 7.73 -16.28 15.46
CA ALA A 11 7.24 -17.04 14.31
C ALA A 11 7.40 -18.54 14.52
N HIS A 12 8.57 -18.97 15.01
CA HIS A 12 8.84 -20.36 15.33
C HIS A 12 7.95 -20.88 16.48
N ALA A 13 7.81 -20.12 17.57
CA ALA A 13 6.97 -20.49 18.70
C ALA A 13 5.49 -20.65 18.31
N LEU A 14 5.00 -19.81 17.39
CA LEU A 14 3.63 -19.86 16.88
C LEU A 14 3.44 -20.81 15.69
N HIS A 15 4.50 -21.45 15.19
CA HIS A 15 4.49 -22.29 13.97
C HIS A 15 3.95 -21.53 12.74
N LEU A 16 4.23 -20.23 12.67
CA LEU A 16 3.79 -19.35 11.60
C LEU A 16 4.94 -19.02 10.64
N PRO A 17 4.66 -18.75 9.35
CA PRO A 17 5.67 -18.27 8.44
C PRO A 17 6.23 -16.92 8.88
N ASN A 18 7.55 -16.73 8.79
CA ASN A 18 8.22 -15.49 9.20
C ASN A 18 7.58 -14.25 8.58
N PHE A 19 7.33 -14.26 7.25
CA PHE A 19 6.73 -13.12 6.55
C PHE A 19 5.41 -12.64 7.17
N MET A 20 4.63 -13.52 7.78
CA MET A 20 3.35 -13.18 8.42
C MET A 20 3.56 -12.35 9.69
N VAL A 21 4.51 -12.75 10.53
CA VAL A 21 4.87 -12.03 11.77
C VAL A 21 5.51 -10.68 11.43
N PHE A 22 6.40 -10.64 10.43
CA PHE A 22 6.97 -9.38 9.94
C PHE A 22 5.89 -8.45 9.36
N THR A 23 4.89 -8.99 8.64
CA THR A 23 3.74 -8.19 8.15
C THR A 23 2.98 -7.55 9.29
N TRP A 24 2.69 -8.31 10.35
CA TRP A 24 2.01 -7.80 11.54
C TRP A 24 2.82 -6.73 12.27
N PHE A 25 4.13 -6.94 12.38
CA PHE A 25 5.03 -5.95 12.95
C PHE A 25 5.00 -4.63 12.16
N ILE A 26 5.12 -4.69 10.82
CA ILE A 26 5.07 -3.48 9.98
C ILE A 26 3.70 -2.79 10.09
N MET A 27 2.60 -3.56 10.09
CA MET A 27 1.28 -2.98 10.31
C MET A 27 1.18 -2.27 11.67
N LEU A 28 1.72 -2.87 12.73
CA LEU A 28 1.75 -2.26 14.06
C LEU A 28 2.56 -0.95 14.03
N VAL A 29 3.74 -0.94 13.42
CA VAL A 29 4.56 0.27 13.28
C VAL A 29 3.81 1.37 12.55
N ILE A 30 3.17 1.07 11.42
CA ILE A 30 2.39 2.04 10.65
C ILE A 30 1.21 2.58 11.49
N ILE A 31 0.49 1.70 12.20
CA ILE A 31 -0.64 2.10 13.05
C ILE A 31 -0.17 3.01 14.18
N VAL A 32 0.92 2.66 14.86
CA VAL A 32 1.49 3.46 15.95
C VAL A 32 1.92 4.82 15.41
N LEU A 33 2.64 4.88 14.28
CA LEU A 33 3.03 6.14 13.65
C LEU A 33 1.81 7.00 13.28
N ALA A 34 0.79 6.40 12.67
CA ALA A 34 -0.44 7.11 12.29
C ALA A 34 -1.17 7.67 13.52
N ILE A 35 -1.24 6.90 14.62
CA ILE A 35 -1.83 7.32 15.88
C ILE A 35 -0.99 8.43 16.54
N SER A 36 0.33 8.30 16.56
CA SER A 36 1.25 9.31 17.09
C SER A 36 1.11 10.64 16.35
N VAL A 37 1.01 10.60 15.01
CA VAL A 37 0.74 11.78 14.19
C VAL A 37 -0.61 12.39 14.56
N ARG A 38 -1.68 11.57 14.65
CA ARG A 38 -3.02 12.03 15.02
C ARG A 38 -3.05 12.75 16.37
N PHE A 39 -2.35 12.25 17.37
CA PHE A 39 -2.26 12.89 18.69
C PHE A 39 -1.35 14.12 18.72
N SER A 40 -0.45 14.24 17.75
CA SER A 40 0.48 15.37 17.64
C SER A 40 -0.06 16.52 16.79
N LEU A 41 -1.26 16.38 16.20
CA LEU A 41 -1.89 17.44 15.40
C LEU A 41 -2.18 18.66 16.27
N LYS A 42 -1.46 19.75 16.00
CA LYS A 42 -1.64 21.05 16.66
C LYS A 42 -1.99 22.10 15.62
N PHE A 43 -2.72 23.13 16.05
CA PHE A 43 -3.08 24.27 15.20
C PHE A 43 -1.84 25.05 14.73
N MET A 44 -0.83 25.20 15.61
CA MET A 44 0.49 25.67 15.23
C MET A 44 1.39 24.45 14.97
N PRO A 45 1.79 24.19 13.72
CA PRO A 45 2.40 22.93 13.36
C PRO A 45 3.83 22.82 13.92
N SER A 46 4.16 21.63 14.43
CA SER A 46 5.51 21.30 14.88
C SER A 46 6.39 20.86 13.71
N ASN A 47 7.72 20.88 13.89
CA ASN A 47 8.66 20.44 12.84
C ASN A 47 8.37 19.01 12.34
N PHE A 48 7.99 18.08 13.23
CA PHE A 48 7.64 16.71 12.87
C PHE A 48 6.31 16.64 12.09
N GLN A 49 5.30 17.41 12.51
CA GLN A 49 4.04 17.54 11.80
C GLN A 49 4.24 18.06 10.37
N ASN A 50 5.10 19.08 10.19
CA ASN A 50 5.43 19.62 8.86
C ASN A 50 5.99 18.57 7.90
N VAL A 51 6.89 17.70 8.37
CA VAL A 51 7.47 16.63 7.53
C VAL A 51 6.40 15.62 7.12
N VAL A 52 5.56 15.20 8.06
CA VAL A 52 4.49 14.23 7.80
C VAL A 52 3.42 14.82 6.86
N GLU A 53 3.03 16.07 7.09
CA GLU A 53 2.09 16.78 6.22
C GLU A 53 2.65 16.99 4.81
N ALA A 54 3.93 17.35 4.69
CA ALA A 54 4.59 17.46 3.39
C ALA A 54 4.62 16.12 2.67
N PHE A 55 4.89 15.02 3.37
CA PHE A 55 4.87 13.68 2.79
C PHE A 55 3.47 13.27 2.30
N ILE A 56 2.44 13.41 3.15
CA ILE A 56 1.06 13.07 2.80
C ILE A 56 0.54 13.97 1.68
N SER A 57 0.86 15.27 1.70
CA SER A 57 0.47 16.21 0.66
C SER A 57 1.16 15.90 -0.67
N GLY A 58 2.44 15.53 -0.63
CA GLY A 58 3.17 15.06 -1.81
C GLY A 58 2.53 13.81 -2.42
N MET A 59 2.14 12.84 -1.59
CA MET A 59 1.38 11.67 -2.05
C MET A 59 0.03 12.07 -2.65
N TYR A 60 -0.70 12.98 -2.01
CA TYR A 60 -2.00 13.43 -2.49
C TYR A 60 -1.90 14.08 -3.87
N ASN A 61 -0.95 15.00 -4.04
CA ASN A 61 -0.71 15.68 -5.31
C ASN A 61 -0.30 14.68 -6.40
N PHE A 62 0.59 13.73 -6.09
CA PHE A 62 0.98 12.69 -7.02
C PHE A 62 -0.20 11.85 -7.52
N VAL A 63 -1.11 11.47 -6.61
CA VAL A 63 -2.32 10.73 -6.98
C VAL A 63 -3.29 11.61 -7.77
N GLU A 64 -3.39 12.89 -7.41
CA GLU A 64 -4.20 13.88 -8.12
C GLU A 64 -3.75 14.11 -9.55
N ASP A 65 -2.45 14.16 -9.80
CA ASP A 65 -1.89 14.31 -11.15
C ASP A 65 -2.23 13.11 -12.05
N ILE A 66 -2.40 11.91 -11.47
CA ILE A 66 -2.69 10.67 -12.20
C ILE A 66 -4.19 10.47 -12.43
N LEU A 67 -5.00 10.62 -11.38
CA LEU A 67 -6.44 10.29 -11.38
C LEU A 67 -7.35 11.51 -11.58
N GLY A 68 -6.82 12.70 -11.40
CA GLY A 68 -7.55 13.95 -11.34
C GLY A 68 -8.20 14.23 -9.98
N PRO A 69 -8.67 15.48 -9.77
CA PRO A 69 -9.13 15.97 -8.45
C PRO A 69 -10.33 15.21 -7.89
N LYS A 70 -11.27 14.81 -8.76
CA LYS A 70 -12.54 14.19 -8.36
C LYS A 70 -12.34 12.74 -7.90
N GLU A 71 -11.57 11.97 -8.65
CA GLU A 71 -11.35 10.55 -8.36
C GLU A 71 -10.35 10.36 -7.21
N THR A 72 -9.36 11.25 -7.08
CA THR A 72 -8.40 11.25 -5.96
C THR A 72 -9.11 11.32 -4.62
N LYS A 73 -10.06 12.23 -4.43
CA LYS A 73 -10.81 12.34 -3.15
C LYS A 73 -11.52 11.03 -2.75
N LYS A 74 -11.95 10.23 -3.73
CA LYS A 74 -12.65 8.95 -3.48
C LYS A 74 -11.70 7.80 -3.20
N HIS A 75 -10.56 7.77 -3.90
CA HIS A 75 -9.67 6.61 -3.96
C HIS A 75 -8.37 6.78 -3.15
N PHE A 76 -8.05 8.01 -2.75
CA PHE A 76 -6.80 8.34 -2.08
C PHE A 76 -6.53 7.49 -0.85
N LYS A 77 -7.55 7.24 0.00
CA LYS A 77 -7.37 6.44 1.23
C LYS A 77 -6.82 5.04 0.94
N LEU A 78 -7.35 4.36 -0.07
CA LEU A 78 -6.89 3.03 -0.47
C LEU A 78 -5.47 3.11 -1.03
N ILE A 79 -5.25 4.00 -2.00
CA ILE A 79 -3.97 4.15 -2.70
C ILE A 79 -2.86 4.53 -1.71
N ALA A 80 -3.12 5.51 -0.84
CA ALA A 80 -2.20 5.94 0.18
C ALA A 80 -1.89 4.82 1.18
N SER A 81 -2.90 4.05 1.62
CA SER A 81 -2.66 2.93 2.54
C SER A 81 -1.74 1.85 1.96
N LEU A 82 -1.95 1.50 0.68
CA LEU A 82 -1.12 0.54 -0.04
C LEU A 82 0.29 1.11 -0.26
N GLY A 83 0.38 2.37 -0.70
CA GLY A 83 1.65 3.06 -0.92
C GLY A 83 2.50 3.16 0.36
N ILE A 84 1.88 3.55 1.47
CA ILE A 84 2.54 3.62 2.79
C ILE A 84 2.99 2.23 3.23
N PHE A 85 2.13 1.21 3.12
CA PHE A 85 2.50 -0.16 3.48
C PHE A 85 3.70 -0.68 2.69
N ILE A 86 3.67 -0.51 1.36
CA ILE A 86 4.77 -0.95 0.47
C ILE A 86 6.04 -0.15 0.76
N PHE A 87 5.93 1.17 0.95
CA PHE A 87 7.06 2.05 1.26
C PHE A 87 7.77 1.64 2.55
N PHE A 88 7.03 1.46 3.65
CA PHE A 88 7.63 1.01 4.92
C PHE A 88 8.16 -0.43 4.84
N SER A 89 7.48 -1.32 4.11
CA SER A 89 7.98 -2.68 3.88
C SER A 89 9.35 -2.68 3.19
N ASN A 90 9.52 -1.82 2.18
CA ASN A 90 10.76 -1.73 1.42
C ASN A 90 11.86 -0.95 2.16
N ILE A 91 11.52 0.02 3.01
CA ILE A 91 12.53 0.69 3.86
C ILE A 91 13.10 -0.26 4.90
N VAL A 92 12.24 -1.09 5.50
CA VAL A 92 12.64 -2.04 6.54
C VAL A 92 13.61 -3.10 5.99
N GLU A 93 13.56 -3.40 4.69
CA GLU A 93 14.52 -4.26 4.00
C GLU A 93 15.97 -3.76 4.08
N LEU A 94 16.19 -2.44 4.20
CA LEU A 94 17.53 -1.86 4.32
C LEU A 94 18.18 -2.16 5.68
N ILE A 95 17.39 -2.57 6.67
CA ILE A 95 17.88 -2.93 8.00
C ILE A 95 18.33 -4.40 7.93
N PRO A 96 19.62 -4.69 8.19
CA PRO A 96 20.08 -6.07 8.32
C PRO A 96 19.20 -6.80 9.34
N TRP A 97 19.01 -8.12 9.18
CA TRP A 97 18.17 -8.96 10.06
C TRP A 97 16.64 -8.82 9.89
N PHE A 98 16.13 -7.97 9.00
CA PHE A 98 14.69 -7.87 8.73
C PHE A 98 14.30 -8.58 7.43
N VAL A 99 13.22 -9.36 7.47
CA VAL A 99 12.61 -9.95 6.28
C VAL A 99 11.42 -9.08 5.86
N PRO A 100 11.47 -8.40 4.71
CA PRO A 100 10.37 -7.54 4.30
C PRO A 100 9.15 -8.38 3.91
N PRO A 101 7.92 -7.99 4.31
CA PRO A 101 6.69 -8.66 3.91
C PRO A 101 6.53 -8.84 2.40
N THR A 102 7.07 -7.89 1.62
CA THR A 102 7.02 -7.84 0.15
C THR A 102 7.92 -8.86 -0.53
N SER A 103 8.84 -9.53 0.20
CA SER A 103 9.63 -10.64 -0.34
C SER A 103 8.81 -11.91 -0.59
N SER A 104 7.67 -12.06 0.10
CA SER A 104 6.78 -13.21 -0.06
C SER A 104 5.82 -13.00 -1.22
N TRP A 105 5.73 -14.00 -2.10
CA TRP A 105 4.79 -13.98 -3.22
C TRP A 105 3.34 -13.88 -2.74
N ASN A 106 3.04 -14.45 -1.55
CA ASN A 106 1.70 -14.37 -0.98
C ASN A 106 1.28 -12.91 -0.71
N THR A 107 2.17 -12.10 -0.15
CA THR A 107 1.90 -10.68 0.13
C THR A 107 1.71 -9.91 -1.17
N THR A 108 2.62 -10.08 -2.13
CA THR A 108 2.58 -9.37 -3.40
C THR A 108 1.35 -9.74 -4.24
N ILE A 109 1.02 -11.04 -4.30
CA ILE A 109 -0.19 -11.52 -5.00
C ILE A 109 -1.46 -11.02 -4.30
N ALA A 110 -1.51 -11.03 -2.97
CA ALA A 110 -2.67 -10.53 -2.24
C ALA A 110 -2.95 -9.05 -2.53
N LEU A 111 -1.90 -8.21 -2.51
CA LEU A 111 -2.01 -6.79 -2.86
C LEU A 111 -2.40 -6.59 -4.33
N ALA A 112 -1.80 -7.37 -5.24
CA ALA A 112 -2.11 -7.30 -6.67
C ALA A 112 -3.57 -7.67 -6.95
N ILE A 113 -4.08 -8.77 -6.37
CA ILE A 113 -5.47 -9.18 -6.52
C ILE A 113 -6.41 -8.12 -5.96
N LEU A 114 -6.10 -7.55 -4.79
CA LEU A 114 -6.91 -6.49 -4.18
C LEU A 114 -7.05 -5.28 -5.12
N VAL A 115 -5.93 -4.77 -5.64
CA VAL A 115 -5.94 -3.62 -6.57
C VAL A 115 -6.62 -3.99 -7.88
N PHE A 116 -6.36 -5.18 -8.42
CA PHE A 116 -6.96 -5.67 -9.65
C PHE A 116 -8.49 -5.72 -9.53
N VAL A 117 -9.02 -6.40 -8.51
CA VAL A 117 -10.46 -6.51 -8.29
C VAL A 117 -11.08 -5.13 -8.07
N TYR A 118 -10.41 -4.25 -7.31
CA TYR A 118 -10.87 -2.89 -7.08
C TYR A 118 -10.97 -2.11 -8.39
N TYR A 119 -9.96 -2.18 -9.24
CA TYR A 119 -9.94 -1.49 -10.53
C TYR A 119 -11.01 -2.04 -11.48
N GLN A 120 -11.17 -3.36 -11.58
CA GLN A 120 -12.22 -3.96 -12.40
C GLN A 120 -13.61 -3.55 -11.92
N TYR A 121 -13.84 -3.51 -10.61
CA TYR A 121 -15.09 -3.02 -10.04
C TYR A 121 -15.35 -1.57 -10.43
N LEU A 122 -14.35 -0.68 -10.35
CA LEU A 122 -14.50 0.71 -10.77
C LEU A 122 -14.73 0.84 -12.28
N GLY A 123 -14.06 0.05 -13.10
CA GLY A 123 -14.22 0.03 -14.55
C GLY A 123 -15.65 -0.33 -14.95
N ILE A 124 -16.21 -1.38 -14.34
CA ILE A 124 -17.60 -1.80 -14.55
C ILE A 124 -18.57 -0.76 -14.01
N LYS A 125 -18.31 -0.19 -12.83
CA LYS A 125 -19.21 0.81 -12.21
C LYS A 125 -19.33 2.08 -13.03
N HIS A 126 -18.24 2.58 -13.63
CA HIS A 126 -18.25 3.82 -14.39
C HIS A 126 -18.65 3.62 -15.87
N ASN A 127 -18.27 2.51 -16.49
CA ASN A 127 -18.48 2.28 -17.93
C ASN A 127 -19.56 1.22 -18.26
N GLY A 128 -20.08 0.50 -17.25
CA GLY A 128 -21.07 -0.56 -17.42
C GLY A 128 -20.60 -1.67 -18.36
N LEU A 129 -21.54 -2.27 -19.10
CA LEU A 129 -21.24 -3.30 -20.11
C LEU A 129 -20.33 -2.79 -21.25
N LYS A 130 -20.21 -1.47 -21.44
CA LYS A 130 -19.28 -0.90 -22.42
C LYS A 130 -17.82 -0.99 -21.98
N TYR A 131 -17.54 -1.34 -20.72
CA TYR A 131 -16.17 -1.59 -20.24
C TYR A 131 -15.45 -2.66 -21.07
N ILE A 132 -16.17 -3.69 -21.53
CA ILE A 132 -15.61 -4.76 -22.36
C ILE A 132 -15.04 -4.20 -23.67
N LYS A 133 -15.65 -3.13 -24.22
CA LYS A 133 -15.13 -2.48 -25.43
C LYS A 133 -13.76 -1.84 -25.23
N HIS A 134 -13.36 -1.55 -24.00
CA HIS A 134 -12.04 -1.01 -23.69
C HIS A 134 -10.92 -2.05 -23.93
N PHE A 135 -11.22 -3.34 -23.77
CA PHE A 135 -10.31 -4.44 -24.11
C PHE A 135 -10.30 -4.80 -25.61
N MET A 136 -11.21 -4.20 -26.38
CA MET A 136 -11.37 -4.47 -27.82
C MET A 136 -10.66 -3.44 -28.71
N GLY A 137 -9.96 -2.46 -28.13
CA GLY A 137 -9.19 -1.46 -28.88
C GLY A 137 -9.99 -0.67 -29.93
N PRO A 138 -9.34 0.24 -30.67
CA PRO A 138 -9.99 0.99 -31.75
C PRO A 138 -10.18 0.17 -33.04
N VAL A 139 -9.44 -0.95 -33.20
CA VAL A 139 -9.45 -1.78 -34.41
C VAL A 139 -9.91 -3.20 -34.05
N TRP A 140 -11.10 -3.57 -34.51
CA TRP A 140 -11.75 -4.85 -34.16
C TRP A 140 -10.95 -6.10 -34.55
N TRP A 141 -10.09 -6.03 -35.58
CA TRP A 141 -9.20 -7.12 -36.02
C TRP A 141 -8.01 -7.36 -35.07
N LEU A 142 -7.59 -6.35 -34.31
CA LEU A 142 -6.50 -6.46 -33.34
C LEU A 142 -7.02 -6.84 -31.94
N THR A 143 -8.17 -7.52 -31.87
CA THR A 143 -8.75 -7.94 -30.59
C THR A 143 -8.37 -9.36 -30.22
N PRO A 144 -8.00 -9.67 -28.97
CA PRO A 144 -7.61 -8.75 -27.88
C PRO A 144 -6.08 -8.49 -27.87
N LEU A 145 -5.66 -7.24 -27.64
CA LEU A 145 -4.29 -6.88 -27.25
C LEU A 145 -4.19 -6.77 -25.73
#